data_AF-A0A9E5GXV3-F1
#
_entry.id   AF-A0A9E5GXV3-F1
#
_cell.length_a   1.000
_cell.length_b   1.000
_cell.length_c   1.000
_cell.angle_alpha   90.00
_cell.angle_beta   90.00
_cell.angle_gamma   90.00
#
_symmetry.space_group_name_H-M   'P 1'
#
loop_
_entity.id
_entity.type
_entity.pdbx_description
1 polymer ?
#
loop_
_entity_poly.entity_id
_entity_poly.type
_entity_poly.pdbx_seq_one_letter_code
_entity_poly.pdbx_strand_id
1 'polypeptide(L)'
;MTVDVLSSIKGAKPSETVSKLFDVIKKATNLNNDFHLKNHQKVVSIDYLRDDIVIESSENEKKIIIENFPKEKNGYLVVSKVIEE
;
A
#
# COMPACT_ATOMS: atom_id res chain seq x y z
N MET A 1 1.41 27.83 -13.77
CA MET A 1 0.15 28.60 -13.89
C MET A 1 0.46 30.03 -13.48
N THR A 2 0.27 31.01 -14.37
CA THR A 2 0.50 32.42 -14.07
C THR A 2 -0.74 32.99 -13.35
N VAL A 3 -0.54 33.93 -12.43
CA VAL A 3 -1.62 34.52 -11.61
C VAL A 3 -2.71 35.15 -12.50
N ASP A 4 -2.33 35.59 -13.70
CA ASP A 4 -3.22 36.18 -14.70
C ASP A 4 -4.34 35.23 -15.17
N VAL A 5 -4.12 33.91 -15.10
CA VAL A 5 -5.14 32.91 -15.49
C VAL A 5 -6.23 32.74 -14.42
N LEU A 6 -5.93 33.07 -13.16
CA LEU A 6 -6.85 32.94 -12.03
C LEU A 6 -7.54 34.27 -11.68
N SER A 7 -6.98 35.40 -12.11
CA SER A 7 -7.57 36.72 -11.91
C SER A 7 -8.50 37.06 -13.08
N SER A 8 -9.75 36.60 -13.02
CA SER A 8 -10.80 36.90 -14.02
C SER A 8 -11.23 38.39 -14.08
N ILE A 9 -10.51 39.29 -13.40
CA ILE A 9 -10.80 40.72 -13.35
C ILE A 9 -9.85 41.45 -14.31
N LYS A 10 -10.41 41.87 -15.45
CA LYS A 10 -9.73 42.67 -16.47
C LYS A 10 -9.19 43.97 -15.85
N GLY A 11 -7.87 44.08 -15.71
CA GLY A 11 -7.18 45.30 -15.26
C GLY A 11 -6.69 45.33 -13.80
N ALA A 12 -6.83 44.23 -13.04
CA ALA A 12 -6.26 44.15 -11.70
C ALA A 12 -4.72 44.03 -11.76
N LYS A 13 -4.00 44.89 -11.03
CA LYS A 13 -2.54 44.75 -10.87
C LYS A 13 -2.25 43.55 -9.95
N PRO A 14 -1.33 42.65 -10.31
CA PRO A 14 -1.00 41.50 -9.48
C PRO A 14 -0.45 41.97 -8.12
N SER A 15 -0.96 41.40 -7.04
CA SER A 15 -0.51 41.72 -5.68
C SER A 15 0.86 41.09 -5.41
N GLU A 16 1.85 41.94 -5.12
CA GLU A 16 3.23 41.51 -4.83
C GLU A 16 3.30 40.53 -3.64
N THR A 17 2.46 40.74 -2.63
CA THR A 17 2.35 39.87 -1.45
C THR A 17 1.87 38.46 -1.81
N VAL A 18 0.94 38.36 -2.76
CA VAL A 18 0.40 37.06 -3.21
C VAL A 18 1.47 36.30 -3.99
N SER A 19 2.24 36.97 -4.85
CA SER A 19 3.37 36.36 -5.56
C SER A 19 4.43 35.83 -4.58
N LYS A 20 4.78 36.61 -3.55
CA LYS A 20 5.72 36.17 -2.49
C LYS A 20 5.21 34.95 -1.73
N LEU A 21 3.91 34.88 -1.43
CA LEU A 21 3.30 33.70 -0.79
C LEU A 21 3.46 32.45 -1.67
N PHE A 22 3.16 32.54 -2.96
CA PHE A 22 3.31 31.41 -3.87
C PHE A 22 4.78 30.95 -4.02
N ASP A 23 5.73 31.88 -3.98
CA ASP A 23 7.16 31.54 -4.02
C ASP A 23 7.63 30.82 -2.74
N VAL A 24 7.10 31.19 -1.57
CA VAL A 24 7.37 30.48 -0.32
C VAL A 24 6.80 29.06 -0.36
N ILE A 25 5.56 28.90 -0.85
CA ILE A 25 4.91 27.59 -0.97
C ILE A 25 5.70 26.66 -1.91
N LYS A 26 6.14 27.15 -3.07
CA LYS A 26 6.97 26.38 -4.01
C LYS A 26 8.32 25.95 -3.42
N LYS A 27 8.90 26.76 -2.53
CA LYS A 27 10.15 26.41 -1.84
C LYS A 27 9.92 25.34 -0.76
N ALA A 28 8.79 25.41 -0.07
CA ALA A 28 8.44 24.46 1.00
C ALA A 28 8.23 23.01 0.50
N THR A 29 7.70 22.83 -0.73
CA THR A 29 7.48 21.49 -1.30
C THR A 29 8.76 20.71 -1.61
N ASN A 30 9.93 21.37 -1.64
CA ASN A 30 11.22 20.73 -1.91
C ASN A 30 11.94 20.24 -0.63
N LEU A 31 11.32 20.35 0.55
CA LEU A 31 11.96 20.02 1.84
C LEU A 31 11.63 18.63 2.39
N ASN A 32 10.85 17.79 1.70
CA ASN A 32 10.38 16.53 2.28
C ASN A 32 10.68 15.31 1.39
N ASN A 33 11.94 14.90 1.31
CA ASN A 33 12.29 13.53 0.89
C ASN A 33 13.04 12.74 1.96
N ASP A 34 13.42 13.35 3.09
CA ASP A 34 14.30 12.72 4.09
C ASP A 34 13.56 12.22 5.36
N PHE A 35 12.25 12.00 5.25
CA PHE A 35 11.47 11.29 6.26
C PHE A 35 11.63 9.76 6.14
N HIS A 36 12.85 9.27 5.88
CA HIS A 36 13.15 7.85 6.07
C HIS A 36 13.38 7.59 7.56
N LEU A 37 12.26 7.56 8.29
CA LEU A 37 12.14 7.18 9.68
C LEU A 37 12.91 5.86 9.89
N LYS A 38 14.00 5.89 10.68
CA LYS A 38 14.87 4.73 11.00
C LYS A 38 14.17 3.61 11.80
N ASN A 39 12.84 3.56 11.84
CA ASN A 39 12.03 2.63 12.61
C ASN A 39 11.34 1.54 11.75
N HIS A 40 11.68 1.40 10.47
CA HIS A 40 11.07 0.44 9.52
C HIS A 40 11.50 -1.03 9.69
N GLN A 41 12.10 -1.45 10.81
CA GLN A 41 12.66 -2.81 10.93
C GLN A 41 11.62 -3.94 10.85
N LYS A 42 10.32 -3.63 10.91
CA LYS A 42 9.22 -4.62 10.82
C LYS A 42 8.11 -4.21 9.84
N VAL A 43 8.45 -3.50 8.76
CA VAL A 43 7.47 -3.13 7.73
C VAL A 43 7.82 -3.85 6.43
N VAL A 44 6.82 -4.51 5.83
CA VAL A 44 6.95 -5.17 4.52
C VAL A 44 6.80 -4.13 3.42
N SER A 45 7.71 -4.11 2.43
CA SER A 45 7.58 -3.21 1.27
C SER A 45 6.31 -3.55 0.48
N ILE A 46 5.71 -2.54 -0.15
CA ILE A 46 4.56 -2.72 -1.05
C ILE A 46 4.87 -3.72 -2.17
N ASP A 47 6.12 -3.74 -2.65
CA ASP A 47 6.59 -4.63 -3.72
C ASP A 47 6.60 -6.12 -3.33
N TYR A 48 6.48 -6.42 -2.03
CA TYR A 48 6.42 -7.79 -1.52
C TYR A 48 5.01 -8.20 -1.07
N LEU A 49 4.00 -7.36 -1.29
CA LEU A 49 2.61 -7.73 -1.04
C LEU A 49 2.04 -8.47 -2.26
N ARG A 50 1.28 -9.53 -2.00
CA ARG A 50 0.51 -10.24 -3.04
C ARG A 50 -0.79 -9.48 -3.30
N ASP A 51 -1.25 -9.50 -4.55
CA ASP A 51 -2.57 -8.97 -4.92
C ASP A 51 -3.71 -9.66 -4.17
N ASP A 52 -4.74 -8.90 -3.81
CA ASP A 52 -5.95 -9.40 -3.16
C ASP A 52 -6.91 -10.02 -4.17
N ILE A 53 -6.50 -11.16 -4.72
CA ILE A 53 -7.26 -11.95 -5.68
C ILE A 53 -7.49 -13.38 -5.15
N VAL A 54 -8.67 -13.92 -5.46
CA VAL A 54 -9.03 -15.31 -5.19
C VAL A 54 -8.41 -16.20 -6.26
N ILE A 55 -7.69 -17.23 -5.82
CA ILE A 55 -7.09 -18.25 -6.69
C ILE A 55 -7.65 -19.59 -6.20
N GLU A 56 -8.49 -20.23 -7.02
CA GLU A 56 -9.07 -21.52 -6.69
C GLU A 56 -8.10 -22.66 -7.03
N SER A 57 -7.92 -23.61 -6.12
CA SER A 57 -7.18 -24.84 -6.40
C SER A 57 -7.96 -25.76 -7.32
N SER A 58 -7.26 -26.41 -8.25
CA SER A 58 -7.87 -27.39 -9.14
C SER A 58 -8.33 -28.65 -8.39
N GLU A 59 -9.34 -29.35 -8.91
CA GLU A 59 -9.81 -30.61 -8.32
C GLU A 59 -8.70 -31.68 -8.27
N ASN A 60 -7.81 -31.69 -9.25
CA ASN A 60 -6.66 -32.60 -9.26
C ASN A 60 -5.66 -32.29 -8.15
N GLU A 61 -5.38 -31.01 -7.90
CA GLU A 61 -4.48 -30.58 -6.83
C GLU A 61 -5.06 -30.94 -5.46
N LYS A 62 -6.35 -30.67 -5.22
CA LYS A 62 -7.04 -31.08 -3.98
C LYS A 62 -6.94 -32.59 -3.77
N LYS A 63 -7.11 -33.38 -4.82
CA LYS A 63 -7.01 -34.85 -4.78
C LYS A 63 -5.59 -35.31 -4.41
N ILE A 64 -4.56 -34.74 -5.06
CA ILE A 64 -3.15 -35.04 -4.76
C ILE A 64 -2.83 -34.72 -3.30
N ILE A 65 -3.32 -33.59 -2.77
CA ILE A 65 -3.10 -33.21 -1.37
C ILE A 65 -3.69 -34.26 -0.42
N ILE A 66 -4.95 -34.65 -0.63
CA ILE A 66 -5.65 -35.63 0.21
C ILE A 66 -4.96 -37.00 0.14
N GLU A 67 -4.52 -37.43 -1.05
CA GLU A 67 -3.78 -38.69 -1.24
C GLU A 67 -2.46 -38.74 -0.46
N ASN A 68 -1.88 -37.59 -0.13
CA ASN A 68 -0.65 -37.50 0.64
C ASN A 68 -0.86 -37.37 2.16
N PHE A 69 -2.10 -37.40 2.66
CA PHE A 69 -2.36 -37.34 4.11
C PHE A 69 -1.88 -38.63 4.81
N PRO A 70 -1.03 -38.52 5.86
CA PRO A 70 -0.60 -39.69 6.63
C PRO A 70 -1.74 -40.46 7.29
N LYS A 71 -2.80 -39.74 7.68
CA LYS A 71 -4.05 -40.29 8.19
C LYS A 71 -5.19 -39.42 7.68
N GLU A 72 -6.06 -40.00 6.88
CA GLU A 72 -7.21 -39.34 6.28
C GLU A 72 -8.51 -39.87 6.91
N LYS A 73 -9.49 -38.97 7.05
CA LYS A 73 -10.87 -39.33 7.38
C LYS A 73 -11.83 -38.31 6.79
N ASN A 74 -12.70 -38.75 5.89
CA ASN A 74 -13.77 -37.93 5.28
C ASN A 74 -13.25 -36.64 4.59
N GLY A 75 -12.09 -36.69 3.96
CA GLY A 75 -11.41 -35.56 3.32
C GLY A 75 -10.56 -34.71 4.26
N TYR A 76 -10.46 -35.06 5.55
CA TYR A 76 -9.70 -34.31 6.55
C TYR A 76 -8.42 -35.05 6.95
N LEU A 77 -7.34 -34.28 7.15
CA LEU A 77 -6.12 -34.76 7.79
C LEU A 77 -6.36 -34.97 9.29
N VAL A 78 -6.17 -36.19 9.77
CA VAL A 78 -6.38 -36.55 11.18
C VAL A 78 -5.08 -36.45 11.96
N VAL A 79 -5.08 -35.62 13.00
CA VAL A 79 -3.98 -35.44 13.94
C VAL A 79 -4.41 -35.74 15.37
N SER A 80 -3.46 -36.08 16.23
CA SER A 80 -3.70 -36.21 17.67
C SER A 80 -4.06 -34.85 18.27
N LYS A 81 -5.13 -34.80 19.08
CA LYS A 81 -5.45 -33.61 19.86
C LYS A 81 -4.33 -33.38 20.89
N VAL A 82 -3.67 -32.24 20.81
CA VAL A 82 -2.71 -31.82 21.84
C VAL A 82 -3.51 -31.37 23.05
N ILE A 83 -3.25 -32.02 24.19
CA ILE A 83 -3.66 -31.57 25.52
C ILE A 83 -2.36 -31.35 26.29
N GLU A 84 -2.17 -30.13 26.78
CA GLU A 84 -1.04 -29.79 27.66
C GLU A 84 -1.43 -30.16 29.10
N GLU A 85 -0.49 -30.71 29.89
CA GLU A 85 -0.69 -31.06 31.31
C GLU A 85 -0.81 -29.84 32.21
#